data_AF-A0A847PYR9-F1
#
_entry.id   AF-A0A847PYR9-F1
#
_cell.length_a   1.000
_cell.length_b   1.000
_cell.length_c   1.000
_cell.angle_alpha   90.00
_cell.angle_beta   90.00
_cell.angle_gamma   90.00
#
_symmetry.space_group_name_H-M   'P 1'
#
loop_
_entity.id
_entity.type
_entity.pdbx_description
1 polymer ?
#
loop_
_entity_poly.entity_id
_entity_poly.type
_entity_poly.pdbx_seq_one_letter_code
_entity_poly.pdbx_strand_id
1 'polypeptide(L)'
;MSLEARLAIEEFETLAKGIILRGYYRPGGESGASLRKLMVLSKPALYPLAGDPDRVDAGALKYVLMRLPDGIWSVRQITVAREIESEVARDFDPVETRARRRPTFRTGAESYVTSFRGGMSDLLDFVSALTCYQIESDKIRARYSAYRSKLAEDPALYSVWRALDAVSDGAAPPGEEDRKRLLHELSVELRCDYGALKSLDQSLDGRLPEVIGCISRAHPRDLKVVFSDRFGLVGTYSRRAREWTASLVEAIGQLGLSGAPLHLVSSNTHSLVNVLSPWVGRRAAEAGMGGSPDYGALRRLLPGWSCEERMAEDRIAGIHHMSVAPGMPACQIVDMSRIDGSMADPRLGWNGRREGVIVNMDYAFGEEGFFIFNEIMEALGGLIRSVFIVGKAGTLAGSRGDIMLPSFFVKQGSGEVYDIGNCLRPEDFAGLGDFEVITGGPMLTVAGTFLQNAEVLEYFRARWKALGVEMEGIPYAKAVRQAVLRGRLAEGVQTGIAYYASDAPLSGDLLSEPMGERGVEPVYAVTLAVVRRMLAVRPG
;
A
#
# COMPACT_ATOMS: atom_id res chain seq x y z
N MET A 1 11.86 6.57 25.38
CA MET A 1 11.54 7.30 24.13
C MET A 1 10.72 6.44 23.16
N SER A 2 11.10 5.19 22.83
CA SER A 2 10.28 4.33 21.94
C SER A 2 8.88 3.99 22.47
N LEU A 3 8.65 3.94 23.79
CA LEU A 3 7.31 3.68 24.35
C LEU A 3 6.33 4.82 24.08
N GLU A 4 6.75 6.07 24.29
CA GLU A 4 5.90 7.25 24.06
C GLU A 4 5.50 7.35 22.59
N ALA A 5 6.45 7.16 21.66
CA ALA A 5 6.14 7.14 20.23
C ALA A 5 5.17 6.00 19.87
N ARG A 6 5.35 4.78 20.42
CA ARG A 6 4.41 3.66 20.17
C ARG A 6 3.00 3.94 20.68
N LEU A 7 2.87 4.50 21.88
CA LEU A 7 1.57 4.88 22.44
C LEU A 7 0.93 6.00 21.61
N ALA A 8 1.71 6.98 21.16
CA ALA A 8 1.21 8.04 20.28
C ALA A 8 0.68 7.49 18.94
N ILE A 9 1.34 6.47 18.38
CA ILE A 9 0.88 5.77 17.17
C ILE A 9 -0.46 5.06 17.42
N GLU A 10 -0.58 4.32 18.52
CA GLU A 10 -1.81 3.62 18.89
C GLU A 10 -2.98 4.59 19.16
N GLU A 11 -2.72 5.66 19.90
CA GLU A 11 -3.69 6.71 20.17
C GLU A 11 -4.10 7.44 18.88
N PHE A 12 -3.16 7.68 17.96
CA PHE A 12 -3.44 8.27 16.66
C PHE A 12 -4.39 7.39 15.86
N GLU A 13 -4.09 6.09 15.73
CA GLU A 13 -4.96 5.14 15.03
C GLU A 13 -6.35 5.06 15.64
N THR A 14 -6.42 5.04 16.97
CA THR A 14 -7.69 4.98 17.72
C THR A 14 -8.52 6.24 17.50
N LEU A 15 -7.92 7.42 17.61
CA LEU A 15 -8.60 8.69 17.37
C LEU A 15 -9.03 8.82 15.91
N ALA A 16 -8.17 8.43 14.97
CA ALA A 16 -8.48 8.44 13.54
C ALA A 16 -9.68 7.54 13.21
N LYS A 17 -9.74 6.32 13.77
CA LYS A 17 -10.93 5.45 13.67
C LYS A 17 -12.16 6.11 14.28
N GLY A 18 -12.01 6.75 15.44
CA GLY A 18 -13.11 7.48 16.11
C GLY A 18 -13.69 8.60 15.25
N ILE A 19 -12.87 9.42 14.60
CA ILE A 19 -13.37 10.51 13.72
C ILE A 19 -14.05 9.98 12.45
N ILE A 20 -13.56 8.86 11.91
CA ILE A 20 -14.16 8.18 10.75
C ILE A 20 -15.56 7.67 11.14
N LEU A 21 -15.68 7.01 12.29
CA LEU A 21 -16.97 6.52 12.82
C LEU A 21 -17.94 7.66 13.17
N ARG A 22 -17.42 8.80 13.65
CA ARG A 22 -18.22 10.00 13.91
C ARG A 22 -18.84 10.58 12.63
N GLY A 23 -18.25 10.33 11.47
CA GLY A 23 -18.79 10.74 10.17
C GLY A 23 -18.30 12.10 9.67
N TYR A 24 -17.52 12.86 10.47
CA TYR A 24 -16.86 14.08 9.99
C TYR A 24 -15.77 14.56 10.95
N TYR A 25 -14.85 15.38 10.44
CA TYR A 25 -13.94 16.20 11.24
C TYR A 25 -13.41 17.41 10.46
N ARG A 26 -12.73 18.31 11.16
CA ARG A 26 -11.94 19.39 10.56
C ARG A 26 -10.48 19.18 10.91
N PRO A 27 -9.55 19.11 9.95
CA PRO A 27 -8.12 19.03 10.24
C PRO A 27 -7.61 20.16 11.13
N GLY A 28 -8.08 21.41 10.97
CA GLY A 28 -7.75 22.50 11.91
C GLY A 28 -8.64 22.60 13.16
N GLY A 29 -9.58 21.67 13.36
CA GLY A 29 -10.45 21.61 14.55
C GLY A 29 -9.80 20.88 15.74
N GLU A 30 -10.58 20.64 16.80
CA GLU A 30 -10.09 19.99 18.03
C GLU A 30 -9.55 18.58 17.81
N SER A 31 -10.34 17.70 17.18
CA SER A 31 -9.87 16.34 16.87
C SER A 31 -8.62 16.35 15.97
N GLY A 32 -8.55 17.31 15.05
CA GLY A 32 -7.37 17.47 14.19
C GLY A 32 -6.16 18.00 14.95
N ALA A 33 -6.34 18.86 15.96
CA ALA A 33 -5.26 19.31 16.84
C ALA A 33 -4.67 18.14 17.65
N SER A 34 -5.53 17.26 18.17
CA SER A 34 -5.11 16.02 18.82
C SER A 34 -4.33 15.11 17.88
N LEU A 35 -4.79 14.91 16.64
CA LEU A 35 -4.05 14.12 15.63
C LEU A 35 -2.68 14.73 15.32
N ARG A 36 -2.58 16.07 15.16
CA ARG A 36 -1.29 16.75 14.95
C ARG A 36 -0.35 16.55 16.13
N LYS A 37 -0.85 16.68 17.36
CA LYS A 37 -0.05 16.43 18.58
C LYS A 37 0.51 15.01 18.58
N LEU A 38 -0.34 14.01 18.30
CA LEU A 38 0.06 12.60 18.25
C LEU A 38 1.06 12.31 17.12
N MET A 39 0.86 12.91 15.93
CA MET A 39 1.80 12.84 14.80
C MET A 39 3.18 13.41 15.16
N VAL A 40 3.24 14.50 15.94
CA VAL A 40 4.52 15.05 16.41
C VAL A 40 5.18 14.12 17.43
N LEU A 41 4.41 13.59 18.39
CA LEU A 41 4.91 12.67 19.41
C LEU A 41 5.38 11.32 18.82
N SER A 42 4.77 10.87 17.72
CA SER A 42 5.20 9.65 17.02
C SER A 42 6.52 9.83 16.28
N LYS A 43 7.04 11.06 16.11
CA LYS A 43 8.30 11.39 15.42
C LYS A 43 8.51 10.60 14.11
N PRO A 44 7.61 10.78 13.13
CA PRO A 44 7.65 10.01 11.88
C PRO A 44 8.92 10.30 11.07
N ALA A 45 9.55 9.24 10.54
CA ALA A 45 10.77 9.32 9.75
C ALA A 45 10.57 10.08 8.43
N LEU A 46 9.38 9.99 7.82
CA LEU A 46 9.01 10.72 6.61
C LEU A 46 8.71 12.21 6.85
N TYR A 47 8.64 12.63 8.11
CA TYR A 47 8.22 13.97 8.52
C TYR A 47 9.11 14.49 9.68
N PRO A 48 10.44 14.57 9.47
CA PRO A 48 11.41 14.83 10.54
C PRO A 48 11.23 16.21 11.20
N LEU A 49 10.70 17.20 10.48
CA LEU A 49 10.45 18.54 11.03
C LEU A 49 9.02 18.74 11.52
N ALA A 50 8.21 17.68 11.68
CA ALA A 50 6.83 17.81 12.17
C ALA A 50 6.74 18.57 13.50
N GLY A 51 7.70 18.35 14.40
CA GLY A 51 7.78 19.01 15.71
C GLY A 51 8.45 20.38 15.74
N ASP A 52 8.99 20.85 14.61
CA ASP A 52 9.62 22.17 14.51
C ASP A 52 8.58 23.20 13.98
N PRO A 53 8.07 24.11 14.83
CA PRO A 53 7.05 25.07 14.43
C PRO A 53 7.60 26.16 13.50
N ASP A 54 8.91 26.35 13.44
CA ASP A 54 9.57 27.40 12.69
C ASP A 54 10.00 26.98 11.29
N ARG A 55 10.16 25.69 11.03
CA ARG A 55 10.69 25.19 9.75
C ARG A 55 9.66 24.38 8.99
N VAL A 56 9.36 24.82 7.78
CA VAL A 56 8.53 24.06 6.85
C VAL A 56 9.35 22.90 6.28
N ASP A 57 8.74 21.72 6.26
CA ASP A 57 9.30 20.55 5.63
C ASP A 57 8.81 20.44 4.18
N ALA A 58 9.58 21.01 3.24
CA ALA A 58 9.21 21.01 1.83
C ALA A 58 9.16 19.59 1.22
N GLY A 59 10.02 18.67 1.69
CA GLY A 59 10.02 17.28 1.22
C GLY A 59 8.78 16.53 1.70
N ALA A 60 8.41 16.77 2.95
CA ALA A 60 7.21 16.21 3.56
C ALA A 60 5.93 16.77 2.92
N LEU A 61 5.87 18.10 2.70
CA LEU A 61 4.78 18.75 1.97
C LEU A 61 4.63 18.21 0.55
N LYS A 62 5.74 18.01 -0.16
CA LYS A 62 5.76 17.32 -1.46
C LYS A 62 5.17 15.91 -1.35
N TYR A 63 5.61 15.14 -0.37
CA TYR A 63 5.16 13.76 -0.19
C TYR A 63 3.63 13.66 -0.03
N VAL A 64 3.02 14.56 0.74
CA VAL A 64 1.56 14.57 0.95
C VAL A 64 0.78 15.15 -0.22
N LEU A 65 1.25 16.22 -0.86
CA LEU A 65 0.54 16.81 -2.01
C LEU A 65 0.48 15.85 -3.19
N MET A 66 1.47 14.97 -3.36
CA MET A 66 1.44 13.93 -4.38
C MET A 66 0.44 12.79 -4.07
N ARG A 67 -0.02 12.67 -2.82
CA ARG A 67 -0.94 11.61 -2.34
C ARG A 67 -2.36 12.10 -2.06
N LEU A 68 -2.54 13.41 -1.99
CA LEU A 68 -3.84 14.06 -1.86
C LEU A 68 -4.34 14.46 -3.26
N PRO A 69 -5.66 14.63 -3.44
CA PRO A 69 -6.20 15.12 -4.71
C PRO A 69 -5.61 16.46 -5.12
N ASP A 70 -5.28 16.63 -6.40
CA ASP A 70 -4.76 17.91 -6.91
C ASP A 70 -5.71 19.07 -6.56
N GLY A 71 -5.15 20.24 -6.23
CA GLY A 71 -5.95 21.39 -5.79
C GLY A 71 -6.47 21.32 -4.35
N ILE A 72 -6.01 20.38 -3.52
CA ILE A 72 -6.39 20.27 -2.09
C ILE A 72 -6.30 21.61 -1.32
N TRP A 73 -5.41 22.51 -1.72
CA TRP A 73 -5.20 23.83 -1.13
C TRP A 73 -6.34 24.84 -1.34
N SER A 74 -7.26 24.59 -2.29
CA SER A 74 -8.40 25.46 -2.58
C SER A 74 -9.75 24.87 -2.16
N VAL A 75 -9.74 23.70 -1.48
CA VAL A 75 -10.95 22.96 -1.12
C VAL A 75 -11.37 23.26 0.32
N ARG A 76 -12.67 23.46 0.51
CA ARG A 76 -13.28 23.60 1.84
C ARG A 76 -14.05 22.36 2.28
N GLN A 77 -14.46 21.50 1.36
CA GLN A 77 -15.13 20.25 1.72
C GLN A 77 -14.64 19.06 0.92
N ILE A 78 -14.29 17.98 1.63
CA ILE A 78 -14.03 16.67 1.03
C ILE A 78 -15.09 15.71 1.54
N THR A 79 -15.84 15.13 0.61
CA THR A 79 -16.77 14.03 0.90
C THR A 79 -16.08 12.73 0.60
N VAL A 80 -15.84 11.95 1.64
CA VAL A 80 -15.28 10.61 1.58
C VAL A 80 -16.44 9.63 1.48
N ALA A 81 -16.63 9.07 0.30
CA ALA A 81 -17.63 8.06 0.01
C ALA A 81 -16.99 6.67 -0.05
N ARG A 82 -17.80 5.61 0.10
CA ARG A 82 -17.32 4.25 -0.13
C ARG A 82 -17.14 3.96 -1.61
N GLU A 83 -18.15 4.32 -2.38
CA GLU A 83 -18.21 4.16 -3.83
C GLU A 83 -18.68 5.47 -4.42
N ILE A 84 -18.26 5.73 -5.66
CA ILE A 84 -18.72 6.88 -6.43
C ILE A 84 -19.74 6.34 -7.42
N GLU A 85 -20.97 6.85 -7.32
CA GLU A 85 -22.05 6.50 -8.24
C GLU A 85 -21.67 6.85 -9.68
N SER A 86 -22.19 6.07 -10.62
CA SER A 86 -21.87 6.24 -12.05
C SER A 86 -22.33 7.58 -12.61
N GLU A 87 -23.39 8.15 -12.04
CA GLU A 87 -23.95 9.46 -12.31
C GLU A 87 -22.93 10.53 -11.91
N VAL A 88 -22.40 10.45 -10.69
CA VAL A 88 -21.35 11.37 -10.21
C VAL A 88 -20.10 11.28 -11.09
N ALA A 89 -19.70 10.07 -11.49
CA ALA A 89 -18.54 9.89 -12.36
C ALA A 89 -18.75 10.41 -13.79
N ARG A 90 -20.00 10.58 -14.25
CA ARG A 90 -20.36 11.15 -15.56
C ARG A 90 -20.53 12.67 -15.51
N ASP A 91 -21.07 13.19 -14.41
CA ASP A 91 -21.50 14.59 -14.29
C ASP A 91 -20.39 15.52 -13.82
N PHE A 92 -19.31 14.99 -13.22
CA PHE A 92 -18.24 15.80 -12.61
C PHE A 92 -16.85 15.49 -13.18
N ASP A 93 -15.98 16.48 -13.10
CA ASP A 93 -14.61 16.36 -13.60
C ASP A 93 -13.74 15.50 -12.67
N PRO A 94 -12.98 14.52 -13.19
CA PRO A 94 -12.06 13.73 -12.40
C PRO A 94 -10.89 14.60 -11.91
N VAL A 95 -10.45 14.36 -10.68
CA VAL A 95 -9.29 15.01 -10.06
C VAL A 95 -8.16 14.01 -9.93
N GLU A 96 -6.98 14.36 -10.45
CA GLU A 96 -5.81 13.49 -10.40
C GLU A 96 -5.28 13.32 -8.96
N THR A 97 -4.78 12.12 -8.64
CA THR A 97 -3.90 11.88 -7.49
C THR A 97 -2.68 11.09 -7.95
N ARG A 98 -1.50 11.74 -7.93
CA ARG A 98 -0.31 11.25 -8.66
C ARG A 98 0.31 9.98 -8.09
N ALA A 99 0.47 9.88 -6.77
CA ALA A 99 1.20 8.78 -6.12
C ALA A 99 0.30 7.73 -5.45
N ARG A 100 -0.94 8.07 -5.08
CA ARG A 100 -1.89 7.16 -4.42
C ARG A 100 -3.29 7.35 -4.99
N ARG A 101 -3.53 6.71 -6.13
CA ARG A 101 -4.76 6.89 -6.92
C ARG A 101 -6.00 6.55 -6.12
N ARG A 102 -6.88 7.54 -5.95
CA ARG A 102 -8.23 7.40 -5.39
C ARG A 102 -9.20 8.01 -6.38
N PRO A 103 -10.27 7.32 -6.80
CA PRO A 103 -11.28 7.93 -7.66
C PRO A 103 -11.80 9.17 -6.94
N THR A 104 -11.59 10.33 -7.54
CA THR A 104 -11.91 11.64 -6.96
C THR A 104 -12.49 12.52 -8.04
N PHE A 105 -13.56 13.24 -7.72
CA PHE A 105 -14.26 14.13 -8.63
C PHE A 105 -14.53 15.47 -7.96
N ARG A 106 -14.45 16.54 -8.75
CA ARG A 106 -14.74 17.91 -8.31
C ARG A 106 -16.24 18.15 -8.41
N THR A 107 -16.91 18.25 -7.26
CA THR A 107 -18.38 18.46 -7.19
C THR A 107 -18.79 19.92 -7.12
N GLY A 108 -17.82 20.84 -7.05
CA GLY A 108 -18.02 22.28 -7.01
C GLY A 108 -16.70 23.03 -6.97
N ALA A 109 -16.76 24.36 -6.91
CA ALA A 109 -15.56 25.21 -6.92
C ALA A 109 -14.57 24.85 -5.78
N GLU A 110 -15.11 24.54 -4.59
CA GLU A 110 -14.33 24.27 -3.37
C GLU A 110 -14.68 22.90 -2.72
N SER A 111 -15.23 21.95 -3.49
CA SER A 111 -15.65 20.65 -2.95
C SER A 111 -15.28 19.45 -3.82
N TYR A 112 -14.80 18.40 -3.15
CA TYR A 112 -14.48 17.10 -3.76
C TYR A 112 -15.37 15.99 -3.21
N VAL A 113 -15.56 14.96 -4.02
CA VAL A 113 -15.97 13.62 -3.57
C VAL A 113 -14.88 12.62 -3.95
N THR A 114 -14.50 11.75 -3.02
CA THR A 114 -13.45 10.74 -3.22
C THR A 114 -13.87 9.41 -2.63
N SER A 115 -13.44 8.30 -3.23
CA SER A 115 -13.73 6.94 -2.73
C SER A 115 -12.50 6.19 -2.28
N PHE A 116 -12.70 5.37 -1.25
CA PHE A 116 -11.67 4.57 -0.61
C PHE A 116 -12.01 3.09 -0.77
N ARG A 117 -11.11 2.36 -1.44
CA ARG A 117 -11.29 0.94 -1.76
C ARG A 117 -10.61 0.03 -0.73
N GLY A 118 -9.51 0.48 -0.10
CA GLY A 118 -8.59 -0.35 0.67
C GLY A 118 -8.81 -0.42 2.18
N GLY A 119 -10.05 -0.56 2.65
CA GLY A 119 -10.29 -0.78 4.08
C GLY A 119 -10.04 0.43 4.97
N MET A 120 -9.97 0.17 6.28
CA MET A 120 -9.60 1.16 7.29
C MET A 120 -8.17 1.68 7.07
N SER A 121 -7.24 0.85 6.60
CA SER A 121 -5.85 1.23 6.39
C SER A 121 -5.71 2.35 5.34
N ASP A 122 -6.47 2.32 4.24
CA ASP A 122 -6.42 3.39 3.23
C ASP A 122 -7.04 4.71 3.74
N LEU A 123 -8.05 4.63 4.61
CA LEU A 123 -8.61 5.82 5.29
C LEU A 123 -7.62 6.40 6.31
N LEU A 124 -6.92 5.54 7.07
CA LEU A 124 -5.87 5.96 8.00
C LEU A 124 -4.70 6.65 7.28
N ASP A 125 -4.30 6.13 6.13
CA ASP A 125 -3.30 6.77 5.26
C ASP A 125 -3.73 8.19 4.85
N PHE A 126 -5.00 8.35 4.44
CA PHE A 126 -5.53 9.66 4.05
C PHE A 126 -5.67 10.65 5.21
N VAL A 127 -6.15 10.19 6.37
CA VAL A 127 -6.21 11.02 7.58
C VAL A 127 -4.79 11.43 8.01
N SER A 128 -3.81 10.54 7.86
CA SER A 128 -2.40 10.84 8.13
C SER A 128 -1.85 11.89 7.17
N ALA A 129 -2.10 11.74 5.87
CA ALA A 129 -1.71 12.71 4.85
C ALA A 129 -2.33 14.10 5.10
N LEU A 130 -3.61 14.16 5.45
CA LEU A 130 -4.29 15.42 5.80
C LEU A 130 -3.75 16.03 7.09
N THR A 131 -3.38 15.21 8.07
CA THR A 131 -2.77 15.69 9.32
C THR A 131 -1.42 16.33 9.05
N CYS A 132 -0.58 15.65 8.28
CA CYS A 132 0.72 16.13 7.80
C CYS A 132 0.59 17.41 6.96
N TYR A 133 -0.36 17.46 6.03
CA TYR A 133 -0.67 18.66 5.26
C TYR A 133 -1.08 19.83 6.16
N GLN A 134 -1.93 19.58 7.17
CA GLN A 134 -2.35 20.60 8.12
C GLN A 134 -1.18 21.12 8.97
N ILE A 135 -0.24 20.26 9.39
CA ILE A 135 0.97 20.68 10.13
C ILE A 135 1.75 21.71 9.31
N GLU A 136 2.11 21.39 8.06
CA GLU A 136 2.89 22.31 7.23
C GLU A 136 2.10 23.57 6.86
N SER A 137 0.80 23.42 6.62
CA SER A 137 -0.09 24.55 6.35
C SER A 137 -0.21 25.50 7.54
N ASP A 138 -0.23 24.99 8.78
CA ASP A 138 -0.24 25.80 10.00
C ASP A 138 1.06 26.62 10.13
N LYS A 139 2.22 26.04 9.80
CA LYS A 139 3.51 26.76 9.79
C LYS A 139 3.54 27.87 8.74
N ILE A 140 3.08 27.58 7.53
CA ILE A 140 2.98 28.59 6.44
C ILE A 140 2.07 29.75 6.86
N ARG A 141 0.89 29.45 7.44
CA ARG A 141 -0.02 30.48 7.96
C ARG A 141 0.59 31.30 9.09
N ALA A 142 1.33 30.68 10.00
CA ALA A 142 2.00 31.40 11.08
C ALA A 142 3.01 32.42 10.53
N ARG A 143 3.79 32.05 9.51
CA ARG A 143 4.72 32.95 8.81
C ARG A 143 4.00 34.10 8.14
N TYR A 144 2.93 33.82 7.39
CA TYR A 144 2.12 34.86 6.74
C TYR A 144 1.46 35.80 7.75
N SER A 145 0.92 35.28 8.86
CA SER A 145 0.33 36.10 9.92
C SER A 145 1.36 37.04 10.56
N ALA A 146 2.59 36.56 10.77
CA ALA A 146 3.69 37.39 11.27
C ALA A 146 4.05 38.49 10.27
N TYR A 147 4.10 38.16 8.97
CA TYR A 147 4.27 39.16 7.90
C TYR A 147 3.15 40.21 7.90
N ARG A 148 1.89 39.79 7.96
CA ARG A 148 0.73 40.71 7.97
C ARG A 148 0.76 41.67 9.15
N SER A 149 1.25 41.21 10.30
CA SER A 149 1.44 42.04 11.49
C SER A 149 2.52 43.10 11.26
N LYS A 150 3.69 42.71 10.72
CA LYS A 150 4.77 43.65 10.38
C LYS A 150 4.42 44.62 9.27
N LEU A 151 3.65 44.18 8.27
CA LEU A 151 3.19 45.02 7.17
C LEU A 151 2.23 46.12 7.66
N ALA A 152 1.43 45.83 8.70
CA ALA A 152 0.56 46.83 9.32
C ALA A 152 1.36 47.91 10.06
N GLU A 153 2.55 47.58 10.57
CA GLU A 153 3.48 48.52 11.23
C GLU A 153 4.32 49.30 10.21
N ASP A 154 4.77 48.63 9.14
CA ASP A 154 5.59 49.20 8.06
C ASP A 154 5.01 48.84 6.67
N PRO A 155 4.20 49.74 6.08
CA PRO A 155 3.66 49.58 4.72
C PRO A 155 4.72 49.59 3.61
N ALA A 156 5.98 49.90 3.89
CA ALA A 156 7.10 49.82 2.94
C ALA A 156 7.91 48.51 3.06
N LEU A 157 7.56 47.63 4.01
CA LEU A 157 8.26 46.38 4.26
C LEU A 157 8.38 45.51 2.99
N TYR A 158 9.62 45.28 2.56
CA TYR A 158 9.92 44.29 1.52
C TYR A 158 9.65 42.88 2.04
N SER A 159 8.92 42.08 1.27
CA SER A 159 8.70 40.68 1.59
C SER A 159 8.30 39.88 0.36
N VAL A 160 8.76 38.63 0.30
CA VAL A 160 8.35 37.63 -0.70
C VAL A 160 6.83 37.45 -0.73
N TRP A 161 6.15 37.64 0.41
CA TRP A 161 4.70 37.54 0.51
C TRP A 161 3.96 38.55 -0.36
N ARG A 162 4.53 39.73 -0.68
CA ARG A 162 3.90 40.68 -1.61
C ARG A 162 3.84 40.14 -3.03
N ALA A 163 4.91 39.46 -3.47
CA ALA A 163 4.95 38.84 -4.79
C ALA A 163 3.92 37.70 -4.87
N LEU A 164 3.82 36.90 -3.81
CA LEU A 164 2.79 35.86 -3.70
C LEU A 164 1.37 36.44 -3.66
N ASP A 165 1.19 37.59 -2.98
CA ASP A 165 -0.09 38.26 -2.90
C ASP A 165 -0.53 38.74 -4.30
N ALA A 166 0.36 39.37 -5.06
CA ALA A 166 0.09 39.82 -6.41
C ALA A 166 -0.29 38.67 -7.37
N VAL A 167 0.43 37.54 -7.31
CA VAL A 167 0.10 36.34 -8.10
C VAL A 167 -1.29 35.82 -7.75
N SER A 168 -1.60 35.77 -6.44
CA SER A 168 -2.89 35.29 -5.96
C SER A 168 -4.05 36.24 -6.31
N ASP A 169 -3.75 37.52 -6.57
CA ASP A 169 -4.71 38.55 -6.98
C ASP A 169 -4.86 38.66 -8.51
N GLY A 170 -4.30 37.70 -9.26
CA GLY A 170 -4.47 37.56 -10.70
C GLY A 170 -3.33 38.14 -11.55
N ALA A 171 -2.20 38.52 -10.95
CA ALA A 171 -1.02 38.89 -11.72
C ALA A 171 -0.47 37.68 -12.50
N ALA A 172 0.17 37.96 -13.65
CA ALA A 172 0.80 36.93 -14.46
C ALA A 172 1.87 36.18 -13.63
N PRO A 173 2.02 34.86 -13.81
CA PRO A 173 3.06 34.10 -13.14
C PRO A 173 4.45 34.64 -13.52
N PRO A 174 5.41 34.61 -12.59
CA PRO A 174 6.75 35.13 -12.85
C PRO A 174 7.45 34.35 -13.97
N GLY A 175 8.29 35.05 -14.74
CA GLY A 175 9.19 34.41 -15.69
C GLY A 175 10.19 33.46 -15.00
N GLU A 176 10.94 32.68 -15.78
CA GLU A 176 11.80 31.62 -15.21
C GLU A 176 12.85 32.14 -14.20
N GLU A 177 13.48 33.27 -14.52
CA GLU A 177 14.49 33.89 -13.66
C GLU A 177 13.89 34.48 -12.38
N ASP A 178 12.79 35.22 -12.50
CA ASP A 178 12.02 35.76 -11.38
C ASP A 178 11.49 34.64 -10.48
N ARG A 179 11.12 33.50 -11.05
CA ARG A 179 10.66 32.33 -10.28
C ARG A 179 11.79 31.68 -9.49
N LYS A 180 13.02 31.59 -10.02
CA LYS A 180 14.19 31.10 -9.26
C LYS A 180 14.47 32.01 -8.06
N ARG A 181 14.42 33.33 -8.26
CA ARG A 181 14.56 34.32 -7.19
C ARG A 181 13.45 34.18 -6.14
N LEU A 182 12.19 34.10 -6.57
CA LEU A 182 11.04 33.91 -5.70
C LEU A 182 11.18 32.65 -4.83
N LEU A 183 11.57 31.52 -5.43
CA LEU A 183 11.78 30.27 -4.71
C LEU A 183 12.92 30.37 -3.68
N HIS A 184 14.01 31.06 -4.02
CA HIS A 184 15.10 31.30 -3.06
C HIS A 184 14.62 32.14 -1.87
N GLU A 185 13.97 33.28 -2.13
CA GLU A 185 13.44 34.15 -1.07
C GLU A 185 12.39 33.42 -0.20
N LEU A 186 11.53 32.61 -0.84
CA LEU A 186 10.54 31.82 -0.14
C LEU A 186 11.17 30.72 0.73
N SER A 187 12.26 30.10 0.29
CA SER A 187 12.98 29.11 1.10
C SER A 187 13.56 29.71 2.38
N VAL A 188 14.01 30.96 2.31
CA VAL A 188 14.48 31.72 3.48
C VAL A 188 13.31 32.05 4.41
N GLU A 189 12.20 32.54 3.86
CA GLU A 189 10.99 32.88 4.63
C GLU A 189 10.38 31.65 5.34
N LEU A 190 10.30 30.51 4.65
CA LEU A 190 9.79 29.24 5.18
C LEU A 190 10.84 28.45 5.98
N ARG A 191 12.09 28.93 6.03
CA ARG A 191 13.24 28.30 6.69
C ARG A 191 13.45 26.84 6.29
N CYS A 192 13.30 26.55 5.00
CA CYS A 192 13.44 25.23 4.43
C CYS A 192 14.62 25.15 3.44
N ASP A 193 15.03 23.93 3.09
CA ASP A 193 16.06 23.73 2.08
C ASP A 193 15.56 24.20 0.69
N TYR A 194 16.40 24.96 -0.02
CA TYR A 194 16.08 25.48 -1.35
C TYR A 194 15.93 24.36 -2.39
N GLY A 195 16.78 23.33 -2.32
CA GLY A 195 16.71 22.18 -3.22
C GLY A 195 15.39 21.41 -3.07
N ALA A 196 14.98 21.18 -1.83
CA ALA A 196 13.70 20.55 -1.50
C ALA A 196 12.51 21.39 -1.98
N LEU A 197 12.54 22.71 -1.77
CA LEU A 197 11.47 23.61 -2.23
C LEU A 197 11.37 23.66 -3.75
N LYS A 198 12.51 23.72 -4.45
CA LYS A 198 12.58 23.63 -5.91
C LYS A 198 12.04 22.29 -6.42
N SER A 199 12.35 21.19 -5.74
CA SER A 199 11.85 19.86 -6.08
C SER A 199 10.33 19.71 -5.84
N LEU A 200 9.79 20.38 -4.82
CA LEU A 200 8.35 20.49 -4.58
C LEU A 200 7.66 21.26 -5.70
N ASP A 201 8.19 22.43 -6.03
CA ASP A 201 7.67 23.28 -7.09
C ASP A 201 7.66 22.59 -8.48
N GLN A 202 8.73 21.86 -8.81
CA GLN A 202 8.77 21.01 -10.02
C GLN A 202 7.68 19.94 -10.02
N SER A 203 7.43 19.31 -8.87
CA SER A 203 6.36 18.30 -8.75
C SER A 203 4.95 18.87 -8.78
N LEU A 204 4.81 20.20 -8.73
CA LEU A 204 3.55 20.94 -8.85
C LEU A 204 3.42 21.67 -10.20
N ASP A 205 4.32 21.38 -11.14
CA ASP A 205 4.39 22.03 -12.47
C ASP A 205 4.50 23.56 -12.37
N GLY A 206 5.16 24.03 -11.31
CA GLY A 206 5.38 25.45 -11.05
C GLY A 206 4.28 26.23 -10.37
N ARG A 207 3.24 25.54 -9.90
CA ARG A 207 2.15 26.16 -9.14
C ARG A 207 2.47 26.42 -7.67
N LEU A 208 3.70 26.21 -7.20
CA LEU A 208 4.03 26.41 -5.78
C LEU A 208 3.64 27.81 -5.25
N PRO A 209 3.85 28.92 -5.97
CA PRO A 209 3.39 30.24 -5.53
C PRO A 209 1.88 30.32 -5.26
N GLU A 210 1.06 29.73 -6.14
CA GLU A 210 -0.39 29.61 -5.98
C GLU A 210 -0.73 28.79 -4.74
N VAL A 211 -0.11 27.60 -4.60
CA VAL A 211 -0.33 26.70 -3.46
C VAL A 211 -0.06 27.41 -2.13
N ILE A 212 1.08 28.08 -2.02
CA ILE A 212 1.48 28.78 -0.79
C ILE A 212 0.58 29.99 -0.52
N GLY A 213 0.19 30.73 -1.57
CA GLY A 213 -0.77 31.84 -1.47
C GLY A 213 -2.15 31.40 -0.99
N CYS A 214 -2.68 30.29 -1.49
CA CYS A 214 -3.94 29.72 -1.02
C CYS A 214 -3.84 29.26 0.44
N ILE A 215 -2.79 28.51 0.79
CA ILE A 215 -2.58 28.00 2.16
C ILE A 215 -2.48 29.13 3.18
N SER A 216 -1.73 30.19 2.86
CA SER A 216 -1.45 31.29 3.77
C SER A 216 -2.68 32.13 4.09
N ARG A 217 -3.61 32.27 3.13
CA ARG A 217 -4.84 33.07 3.27
C ARG A 217 -6.04 32.27 3.77
N ALA A 218 -6.05 30.95 3.59
CA ALA A 218 -7.12 30.09 4.07
C ALA A 218 -7.21 30.10 5.61
N HIS A 219 -8.42 30.07 6.17
CA HIS A 219 -8.55 29.95 7.62
C HIS A 219 -8.36 28.48 8.03
N PRO A 220 -7.63 28.17 9.13
CA PRO A 220 -7.19 26.81 9.45
C PRO A 220 -8.33 25.81 9.61
N ARG A 221 -9.55 26.27 9.93
CA ARG A 221 -10.75 25.44 10.14
C ARG A 221 -11.66 25.33 8.91
N ASP A 222 -11.25 25.87 7.77
CA ASP A 222 -12.10 25.92 6.57
C ASP A 222 -12.30 24.54 5.96
N LEU A 223 -11.26 23.72 5.94
CA LEU A 223 -11.36 22.36 5.43
C LEU A 223 -12.18 21.46 6.36
N LYS A 224 -13.28 20.94 5.82
CA LYS A 224 -14.14 19.93 6.45
C LYS A 224 -14.05 18.63 5.67
N VAL A 225 -13.81 17.53 6.38
CA VAL A 225 -13.90 16.18 5.82
C VAL A 225 -15.17 15.52 6.34
N VAL A 226 -16.00 15.05 5.44
CA VAL A 226 -17.26 14.37 5.72
C VAL A 226 -17.13 12.94 5.21
N PHE A 227 -17.49 11.97 6.04
CA PHE A 227 -17.56 10.57 5.67
C PHE A 227 -19.05 10.24 5.45
N SER A 228 -19.44 10.02 4.19
CA SER A 228 -20.85 9.97 3.79
C SER A 228 -21.60 8.77 4.36
N ASP A 229 -20.90 7.65 4.47
CA ASP A 229 -21.38 6.46 5.15
C ASP A 229 -20.86 6.43 6.58
N ARG A 230 -21.62 5.81 7.49
CA ARG A 230 -20.98 5.19 8.65
C ARG A 230 -20.06 4.11 8.09
N PHE A 231 -18.77 4.40 7.95
CA PHE A 231 -17.70 3.44 7.68
C PHE A 231 -17.60 2.48 8.87
N GLY A 232 -18.68 1.73 9.14
CA GLY A 232 -18.73 0.66 10.11
C GLY A 232 -17.82 -0.44 9.61
N LEU A 233 -16.92 -0.88 10.48
CA LEU A 233 -15.83 -1.82 10.20
C LEU A 233 -16.25 -3.16 9.60
N VAL A 234 -17.54 -3.53 9.61
CA VAL A 234 -17.95 -4.94 9.37
C VAL A 234 -18.99 -5.11 8.24
N GLY A 235 -19.95 -4.20 8.09
CA GLY A 235 -21.16 -4.47 7.29
C GLY A 235 -20.94 -4.61 5.77
N THR A 236 -20.11 -3.76 5.18
CA THR A 236 -20.01 -3.64 3.71
C THR A 236 -18.86 -4.45 3.13
N TYR A 237 -17.72 -4.53 3.82
CA TYR A 237 -16.62 -5.40 3.40
C TYR A 237 -17.02 -6.86 3.44
N SER A 238 -17.75 -7.30 4.46
CA SER A 238 -18.30 -8.66 4.49
C SER A 238 -19.27 -8.92 3.32
N ARG A 239 -20.10 -7.93 2.92
CA ARG A 239 -20.97 -8.09 1.73
C ARG A 239 -20.15 -8.26 0.44
N ARG A 240 -19.22 -7.34 0.15
CA ARG A 240 -18.39 -7.41 -1.07
C ARG A 240 -17.50 -8.64 -1.10
N ALA A 241 -16.94 -9.03 0.05
CA ALA A 241 -16.19 -10.27 0.18
C ALA A 241 -17.08 -11.50 -0.12
N ARG A 242 -18.31 -11.54 0.39
CA ARG A 242 -19.27 -12.61 0.07
C ARG A 242 -19.61 -12.68 -1.42
N GLU A 243 -19.89 -11.53 -2.03
CA GLU A 243 -20.19 -11.45 -3.47
C GLU A 243 -19.00 -11.93 -4.30
N TRP A 244 -17.79 -11.48 -3.97
CA TRP A 244 -16.56 -11.92 -4.63
C TRP A 244 -16.30 -13.42 -4.44
N THR A 245 -16.50 -13.95 -3.22
CA THR A 245 -16.36 -15.38 -2.95
C THR A 245 -17.42 -16.20 -3.67
N ALA A 246 -18.66 -15.69 -3.79
CA ALA A 246 -19.71 -16.35 -4.57
C ALA A 246 -19.32 -16.46 -6.04
N SER A 247 -18.75 -15.40 -6.63
CA SER A 247 -18.20 -15.44 -8.00
C SER A 247 -17.06 -16.45 -8.14
N LEU A 248 -16.18 -16.57 -7.13
CA LEU A 248 -15.13 -17.59 -7.11
C LEU A 248 -15.71 -19.01 -7.08
N VAL A 249 -16.68 -19.28 -6.21
CA VAL A 249 -17.34 -20.58 -6.11
C VAL A 249 -18.05 -20.93 -7.42
N GLU A 250 -18.75 -19.97 -8.02
CA GLU A 250 -19.39 -20.14 -9.32
C GLU A 250 -18.37 -20.46 -10.43
N ALA A 251 -17.27 -19.70 -10.49
CA ALA A 251 -16.22 -19.93 -11.48
C ALA A 251 -15.56 -21.32 -11.33
N ILE A 252 -15.27 -21.76 -10.10
CA ILE A 252 -14.79 -23.12 -9.82
C ILE A 252 -15.80 -24.16 -10.31
N GLY A 253 -17.10 -23.94 -10.07
CA GLY A 253 -18.16 -24.82 -10.51
C GLY A 253 -18.30 -24.90 -12.04
N GLN A 254 -18.23 -23.76 -12.73
CA GLN A 254 -18.27 -23.68 -14.20
C GLN A 254 -17.09 -24.40 -14.86
N LEU A 255 -15.93 -24.44 -14.18
CA LEU A 255 -14.76 -25.18 -14.63
C LEU A 255 -14.83 -26.69 -14.32
N GLY A 256 -15.88 -27.15 -13.64
CA GLY A 256 -16.03 -28.56 -13.24
C GLY A 256 -15.09 -28.98 -12.11
N LEU A 257 -14.58 -28.03 -11.33
CA LEU A 257 -13.58 -28.24 -10.28
C LEU A 257 -14.19 -28.31 -8.87
N SER A 258 -15.52 -28.40 -8.79
CA SER A 258 -16.25 -28.55 -7.53
C SER A 258 -15.78 -29.77 -6.75
N GLY A 259 -15.32 -29.56 -5.51
CA GLY A 259 -14.88 -30.65 -4.62
C GLY A 259 -13.41 -31.02 -4.76
N ALA A 260 -12.67 -30.44 -5.70
CA ALA A 260 -11.23 -30.68 -5.81
C ALA A 260 -10.45 -30.09 -4.60
N PRO A 261 -9.34 -30.73 -4.18
CA PRO A 261 -8.46 -30.17 -3.16
C PRO A 261 -7.94 -28.78 -3.56
N LEU A 262 -7.97 -27.82 -2.63
CA LEU A 262 -7.70 -26.42 -2.92
C LEU A 262 -6.43 -25.91 -2.22
N HIS A 263 -5.57 -25.23 -2.97
CA HIS A 263 -4.44 -24.45 -2.47
C HIS A 263 -4.78 -22.97 -2.61
N LEU A 264 -4.91 -22.26 -1.49
CA LEU A 264 -5.20 -20.83 -1.48
C LEU A 264 -3.90 -20.03 -1.40
N VAL A 265 -3.76 -19.02 -2.25
CA VAL A 265 -2.59 -18.14 -2.31
C VAL A 265 -3.06 -16.70 -2.36
N SER A 266 -2.48 -15.83 -1.52
CA SER A 266 -2.44 -14.40 -1.79
C SER A 266 -1.05 -14.03 -2.28
N SER A 267 -0.94 -13.60 -3.53
CA SER A 267 0.33 -13.20 -4.13
C SER A 267 0.10 -12.25 -5.31
N ASN A 268 1.18 -11.78 -5.93
CA ASN A 268 1.07 -11.00 -7.16
C ASN A 268 0.42 -11.82 -8.30
N THR A 269 -0.17 -11.13 -9.27
CA THR A 269 -0.89 -11.76 -10.39
C THR A 269 0.00 -12.35 -11.47
N HIS A 270 1.32 -12.15 -11.43
CA HIS A 270 2.21 -12.54 -12.53
C HIS A 270 3.06 -13.77 -12.22
N SER A 271 3.68 -13.87 -11.04
CA SER A 271 4.76 -14.83 -10.78
C SER A 271 4.22 -16.24 -10.75
N LEU A 272 3.10 -16.48 -10.07
CA LEU A 272 2.47 -17.79 -9.99
C LEU A 272 2.03 -18.28 -11.36
N VAL A 273 1.42 -17.42 -12.17
CA VAL A 273 1.05 -17.77 -13.55
C VAL A 273 2.31 -18.06 -14.38
N ASN A 274 3.33 -17.23 -14.29
CA ASN A 274 4.53 -17.34 -15.12
C ASN A 274 5.38 -18.59 -14.81
N VAL A 275 5.41 -19.07 -13.55
CA VAL A 275 6.10 -20.33 -13.21
C VAL A 275 5.34 -21.58 -13.67
N LEU A 276 4.05 -21.45 -14.01
CA LEU A 276 3.19 -22.55 -14.45
C LEU A 276 2.87 -22.50 -15.95
N SER A 277 3.03 -21.34 -16.59
CA SER A 277 2.61 -21.10 -17.96
C SER A 277 3.48 -21.86 -18.96
N PRO A 278 2.89 -22.72 -19.81
CA PRO A 278 3.64 -23.40 -20.87
C PRO A 278 4.08 -22.44 -21.97
N TRP A 279 3.39 -21.31 -22.16
CA TRP A 279 3.83 -20.25 -23.06
C TRP A 279 5.17 -19.70 -22.58
N VAL A 280 5.26 -19.34 -21.29
CA VAL A 280 6.50 -18.83 -20.69
C VAL A 280 7.60 -19.88 -20.74
N GLY A 281 7.29 -21.14 -20.43
CA GLY A 281 8.24 -22.26 -20.52
C GLY A 281 8.83 -22.44 -21.92
N ARG A 282 8.00 -22.39 -22.98
CA ARG A 282 8.48 -22.48 -24.37
C ARG A 282 9.36 -21.31 -24.75
N ARG A 283 8.93 -20.08 -24.45
CA ARG A 283 9.72 -18.89 -24.77
C ARG A 283 11.05 -18.86 -24.01
N ALA A 284 11.07 -19.38 -22.78
CA ALA A 284 12.32 -19.57 -22.03
C ALA A 284 13.24 -20.59 -22.73
N ALA A 285 12.71 -21.71 -23.20
CA ALA A 285 13.49 -22.70 -23.94
C ALA A 285 14.04 -22.14 -25.27
N GLU A 286 13.21 -21.43 -26.05
CA GLU A 286 13.60 -20.75 -27.30
C GLU A 286 14.72 -19.72 -27.07
N ALA A 287 14.67 -19.01 -25.94
CA ALA A 287 15.70 -18.04 -25.54
C ALA A 287 16.96 -18.67 -24.92
N GLY A 288 17.06 -20.00 -24.85
CA GLY A 288 18.18 -20.71 -24.23
C GLY A 288 18.20 -20.66 -22.69
N MET A 289 17.10 -20.25 -22.06
CA MET A 289 16.91 -20.11 -20.61
C MET A 289 16.05 -21.23 -20.00
N GLY A 290 15.79 -22.31 -20.74
CA GLY A 290 14.82 -23.34 -20.34
C GLY A 290 15.12 -24.06 -19.02
N GLY A 291 16.38 -24.13 -18.59
CA GLY A 291 16.78 -24.80 -17.34
C GLY A 291 16.68 -23.92 -16.08
N SER A 292 16.73 -22.60 -16.24
CA SER A 292 16.59 -21.63 -15.14
C SER A 292 16.11 -20.30 -15.71
N PRO A 293 14.78 -20.12 -15.87
CA PRO A 293 14.23 -18.92 -16.48
C PRO A 293 14.61 -17.65 -15.72
N ASP A 294 15.27 -16.71 -16.42
CA ASP A 294 15.42 -15.32 -15.98
C ASP A 294 14.19 -14.53 -16.40
N TYR A 295 13.24 -14.39 -15.50
CA TYR A 295 11.99 -13.68 -15.76
C TYR A 295 12.18 -12.17 -16.04
N GLY A 296 13.28 -11.58 -15.59
CA GLY A 296 13.61 -10.18 -15.87
C GLY A 296 14.08 -10.02 -17.31
N ALA A 297 14.97 -10.90 -17.77
CA ALA A 297 15.41 -10.96 -19.15
C ALA A 297 14.26 -11.34 -20.10
N LEU A 298 13.49 -12.39 -19.78
CA LEU A 298 12.36 -12.81 -20.60
C LEU A 298 11.37 -11.66 -20.80
N ARG A 299 11.04 -10.91 -19.75
CA ARG A 299 10.12 -9.77 -19.84
C ARG A 299 10.61 -8.68 -20.79
N ARG A 300 11.92 -8.48 -20.91
CA ARG A 300 12.53 -7.52 -21.85
C ARG A 300 12.58 -8.06 -23.27
N LEU A 301 12.84 -9.35 -23.43
CA LEU A 301 13.07 -10.01 -24.73
C LEU A 301 11.77 -10.35 -25.46
N LEU A 302 10.66 -10.56 -24.74
CA LEU A 302 9.40 -11.01 -25.33
C LEU A 302 8.42 -9.84 -25.50
N PRO A 303 8.22 -9.30 -26.72
CA PRO A 303 7.14 -8.35 -26.98
C PRO A 303 5.80 -9.06 -26.74
N GLY A 304 4.83 -8.35 -26.15
CA GLY A 304 3.48 -8.90 -25.96
C GLY A 304 3.36 -9.88 -24.80
N TRP A 305 4.05 -9.67 -23.67
CA TRP A 305 3.88 -10.46 -22.43
C TRP A 305 2.42 -10.61 -21.95
N SER A 306 1.49 -9.79 -22.45
CA SER A 306 0.05 -9.84 -22.17
C SER A 306 -0.79 -9.98 -23.46
N CYS A 307 -0.25 -10.62 -24.49
CA CYS A 307 -0.95 -10.84 -25.75
C CYS A 307 -2.08 -11.87 -25.62
N GLU A 308 -3.05 -11.80 -26.54
CA GLU A 308 -4.17 -12.75 -26.59
C GLU A 308 -3.70 -14.19 -26.80
N GLU A 309 -2.61 -14.41 -27.55
CA GLU A 309 -1.99 -15.73 -27.77
C GLU A 309 -1.62 -16.37 -26.42
N ARG A 310 -0.89 -15.66 -25.57
CA ARG A 310 -0.54 -16.14 -24.23
C ARG A 310 -1.79 -16.45 -23.42
N MET A 311 -2.77 -15.54 -23.38
CA MET A 311 -3.99 -15.74 -22.59
C MET A 311 -4.80 -16.95 -23.07
N ALA A 312 -4.83 -17.21 -24.37
CA ALA A 312 -5.49 -18.36 -24.95
C ALA A 312 -4.77 -19.67 -24.55
N GLU A 313 -3.45 -19.69 -24.63
CA GLU A 313 -2.65 -20.85 -24.22
C GLU A 313 -2.72 -21.13 -22.73
N ASP A 314 -2.58 -20.10 -21.89
CA ASP A 314 -2.72 -20.20 -20.44
C ASP A 314 -4.10 -20.80 -20.08
N ARG A 315 -5.17 -20.36 -20.76
CA ARG A 315 -6.52 -20.91 -20.58
C ARG A 315 -6.63 -22.38 -21.01
N ILE A 316 -6.00 -22.78 -22.12
CA ILE A 316 -5.97 -24.18 -22.57
C ILE A 316 -5.22 -25.05 -21.56
N ALA A 317 -4.16 -24.52 -20.96
CA ALA A 317 -3.36 -25.19 -19.93
C ALA A 317 -4.03 -25.27 -18.56
N GLY A 318 -5.21 -24.66 -18.38
CA GLY A 318 -5.96 -24.68 -17.12
C GLY A 318 -5.73 -23.47 -16.22
N ILE A 319 -5.11 -22.40 -16.71
CA ILE A 319 -4.94 -21.13 -15.99
C ILE A 319 -6.07 -20.18 -16.41
N HIS A 320 -7.01 -19.94 -15.49
CA HIS A 320 -8.19 -19.11 -15.74
C HIS A 320 -8.11 -17.82 -14.93
N HIS A 321 -8.47 -16.70 -15.56
CA HIS A 321 -8.60 -15.41 -14.89
C HIS A 321 -10.07 -15.12 -14.62
N MET A 322 -10.42 -14.94 -13.34
CA MET A 322 -11.79 -14.59 -12.93
C MET A 322 -12.04 -13.10 -13.22
N SER A 323 -13.21 -12.80 -13.80
CA SER A 323 -13.69 -11.42 -13.86
C SER A 323 -14.12 -10.98 -12.48
N VAL A 324 -13.60 -9.85 -12.01
CA VAL A 324 -13.87 -9.32 -10.66
C VAL A 324 -14.52 -7.95 -10.73
N ALA A 325 -15.38 -7.64 -9.76
CA ALA A 325 -15.97 -6.33 -9.64
C ALA A 325 -14.89 -5.23 -9.49
N PRO A 326 -15.10 -4.02 -10.03
CA PRO A 326 -14.12 -2.94 -9.93
C PRO A 326 -13.62 -2.68 -8.51
N GLY A 327 -12.31 -2.72 -8.34
CA GLY A 327 -11.66 -2.47 -7.05
C GLY A 327 -11.64 -3.65 -6.09
N MET A 328 -12.12 -4.84 -6.49
CA MET A 328 -11.82 -6.09 -5.78
C MET A 328 -10.49 -6.68 -6.28
N PRO A 329 -9.78 -7.49 -5.48
CA PRO A 329 -8.57 -8.17 -5.91
C PRO A 329 -8.83 -9.08 -7.11
N ALA A 330 -7.94 -9.05 -8.09
CA ALA A 330 -7.97 -10.00 -9.20
C ALA A 330 -7.78 -11.43 -8.69
N CYS A 331 -8.32 -12.42 -9.40
CA CYS A 331 -8.19 -13.82 -9.02
C CYS A 331 -7.84 -14.69 -10.22
N GLN A 332 -6.94 -15.64 -10.02
CA GLN A 332 -6.66 -16.72 -10.95
C GLN A 332 -7.05 -18.06 -10.33
N ILE A 333 -7.60 -18.94 -11.16
CA ILE A 333 -7.96 -20.32 -10.81
C ILE A 333 -7.13 -21.21 -11.72
N VAL A 334 -6.28 -22.05 -11.14
CA VAL A 334 -5.43 -22.99 -11.87
C VAL A 334 -5.91 -24.41 -11.64
N ASP A 335 -6.34 -25.07 -12.71
CA ASP A 335 -6.61 -26.51 -12.73
C ASP A 335 -5.29 -27.28 -12.89
N MET A 336 -4.78 -27.81 -11.78
CA MET A 336 -3.49 -28.52 -11.76
C MET A 336 -3.51 -29.79 -12.62
N SER A 337 -4.69 -30.35 -12.91
CA SER A 337 -4.82 -31.58 -13.70
C SER A 337 -4.56 -31.35 -15.19
N ARG A 338 -4.62 -30.09 -15.63
CA ARG A 338 -4.36 -29.66 -17.00
C ARG A 338 -2.96 -29.10 -17.22
N ILE A 339 -2.28 -28.71 -16.13
CA ILE A 339 -0.89 -28.24 -16.19
C ILE A 339 0.04 -29.41 -16.52
N ASP A 340 0.83 -29.24 -17.57
CA ASP A 340 1.96 -30.10 -17.86
C ASP A 340 3.20 -29.62 -17.09
N GLY A 341 3.54 -30.31 -16.00
CA GLY A 341 4.68 -29.95 -15.16
C GLY A 341 6.01 -29.90 -15.92
N SER A 342 6.16 -30.62 -17.03
CA SER A 342 7.38 -30.57 -17.85
C SER A 342 7.58 -29.24 -18.59
N MET A 343 6.50 -28.47 -18.73
CA MET A 343 6.48 -27.15 -19.36
C MET A 343 6.43 -26.00 -18.35
N ALA A 344 6.29 -26.31 -17.05
CA ALA A 344 6.40 -25.37 -15.96
C ALA A 344 7.88 -25.06 -15.66
N ASP A 345 8.15 -24.13 -14.74
CA ASP A 345 9.52 -23.83 -14.33
C ASP A 345 10.21 -25.11 -13.79
N PRO A 346 11.33 -25.55 -14.39
CA PRO A 346 11.97 -26.82 -14.04
C PRO A 346 12.45 -26.85 -12.58
N ARG A 347 12.69 -25.69 -11.95
CA ARG A 347 13.06 -25.61 -10.54
C ARG A 347 11.94 -26.11 -9.63
N LEU A 348 10.69 -26.20 -10.09
CA LEU A 348 9.61 -26.82 -9.33
C LEU A 348 9.81 -28.33 -9.10
N GLY A 349 10.62 -29.00 -9.93
CA GLY A 349 10.75 -30.45 -9.90
C GLY A 349 9.43 -31.17 -10.15
N TRP A 350 8.48 -30.51 -10.81
CA TRP A 350 7.15 -31.04 -11.09
C TRP A 350 7.18 -31.88 -12.36
N ASN A 351 7.03 -33.19 -12.19
CA ASN A 351 6.83 -34.11 -13.31
C ASN A 351 5.36 -34.55 -13.40
N GLY A 352 4.80 -34.54 -14.61
CA GLY A 352 3.44 -35.02 -14.89
C GLY A 352 2.32 -34.08 -14.44
N ARG A 353 1.12 -34.63 -14.29
CA ARG A 353 -0.10 -33.92 -13.89
C ARG A 353 -0.47 -34.23 -12.44
N ARG A 354 -1.17 -33.31 -11.77
CA ARG A 354 -1.63 -33.47 -10.39
C ARG A 354 -3.07 -33.03 -10.24
N GLU A 355 -3.82 -33.69 -9.39
CA GLU A 355 -5.15 -33.20 -9.02
C GLU A 355 -5.04 -32.03 -8.06
N GLY A 356 -5.98 -31.09 -8.16
CA GLY A 356 -6.10 -29.95 -7.27
C GLY A 356 -6.34 -28.64 -8.01
N VAL A 357 -6.70 -27.63 -7.24
CA VAL A 357 -6.97 -26.27 -7.71
C VAL A 357 -6.09 -25.30 -6.94
N ILE A 358 -5.40 -24.42 -7.65
CA ILE A 358 -4.75 -23.26 -7.03
C ILE A 358 -5.65 -22.04 -7.24
N VAL A 359 -6.04 -21.40 -6.15
CA VAL A 359 -6.69 -20.09 -6.18
C VAL A 359 -5.64 -19.06 -5.80
N ASN A 360 -5.21 -18.24 -6.77
CA ASN A 360 -4.31 -17.12 -6.53
C ASN A 360 -5.08 -15.81 -6.55
N MET A 361 -5.20 -15.19 -5.39
CA MET A 361 -5.81 -13.88 -5.18
C MET A 361 -4.72 -12.82 -5.18
N ASP A 362 -4.92 -11.73 -5.92
CA ASP A 362 -4.06 -10.56 -5.85
C ASP A 362 -4.04 -9.96 -4.44
N TYR A 363 -3.06 -9.11 -4.17
CA TYR A 363 -2.92 -8.45 -2.88
C TYR A 363 -4.18 -7.68 -2.47
N ALA A 364 -4.85 -8.15 -1.42
CA ALA A 364 -5.83 -7.35 -0.70
C ALA A 364 -5.11 -6.51 0.37
N PHE A 365 -5.52 -5.24 0.50
CA PHE A 365 -4.84 -4.28 1.38
C PHE A 365 -5.43 -4.33 2.79
N GLY A 366 -4.58 -4.54 3.80
CA GLY A 366 -4.96 -4.49 5.21
C GLY A 366 -6.14 -5.42 5.56
N GLU A 367 -7.18 -4.86 6.18
CA GLU A 367 -8.35 -5.63 6.67
C GLU A 367 -9.20 -6.27 5.55
N GLU A 368 -9.08 -5.81 4.29
CA GLU A 368 -9.80 -6.42 3.17
C GLU A 368 -9.43 -7.91 3.00
N GLY A 369 -8.14 -8.23 3.15
CA GLY A 369 -7.65 -9.60 3.06
C GLY A 369 -8.26 -10.52 4.12
N PHE A 370 -8.52 -9.99 5.33
CA PHE A 370 -9.22 -10.74 6.37
C PHE A 370 -10.63 -11.13 5.93
N PHE A 371 -11.42 -10.18 5.41
CA PHE A 371 -12.81 -10.46 5.04
C PHE A 371 -12.90 -11.45 3.89
N ILE A 372 -12.09 -11.29 2.84
CA ILE A 372 -12.11 -12.19 1.69
C ILE A 372 -11.66 -13.60 2.11
N PHE A 373 -10.55 -13.74 2.84
CA PHE A 373 -10.12 -15.06 3.31
C PHE A 373 -11.15 -15.71 4.24
N ASN A 374 -11.77 -14.93 5.13
CA ASN A 374 -12.79 -15.43 6.01
C ASN A 374 -13.98 -16.01 5.21
N GLU A 375 -14.49 -15.29 4.21
CA GLU A 375 -15.61 -15.78 3.38
C GLU A 375 -15.19 -16.98 2.50
N ILE A 376 -13.96 -17.00 1.94
CA ILE A 376 -13.43 -18.19 1.24
C ILE A 376 -13.41 -19.40 2.17
N MET A 377 -12.93 -19.26 3.40
CA MET A 377 -12.85 -20.37 4.35
C MET A 377 -14.23 -20.82 4.84
N GLU A 378 -15.21 -19.93 4.95
CA GLU A 378 -16.60 -20.32 5.21
C GLU A 378 -17.18 -21.17 4.08
N ALA A 379 -16.91 -20.81 2.82
CA ALA A 379 -17.48 -21.47 1.64
C ALA A 379 -16.73 -22.74 1.20
N LEU A 380 -15.39 -22.73 1.27
CA LEU A 380 -14.51 -23.73 0.65
C LEU A 380 -13.56 -24.40 1.65
N GLY A 381 -13.59 -24.03 2.93
CA GLY A 381 -12.58 -24.43 3.91
C GLY A 381 -12.35 -25.95 4.05
N GLY A 382 -13.38 -26.78 3.85
CA GLY A 382 -13.25 -28.24 3.87
C GLY A 382 -12.39 -28.82 2.73
N LEU A 383 -12.25 -28.07 1.62
CA LEU A 383 -11.44 -28.44 0.46
C LEU A 383 -10.00 -27.92 0.57
N ILE A 384 -9.77 -26.89 1.41
CA ILE A 384 -8.46 -26.25 1.51
C ILE A 384 -7.44 -27.23 2.12
N ARG A 385 -6.27 -27.32 1.48
CA ARG A 385 -5.12 -28.15 1.90
C ARG A 385 -3.91 -27.31 2.28
N SER A 386 -3.77 -26.12 1.71
CA SER A 386 -2.76 -25.15 2.13
C SER A 386 -3.20 -23.72 1.89
N VAL A 387 -2.64 -22.80 2.69
CA VAL A 387 -2.82 -21.36 2.57
C VAL A 387 -1.44 -20.70 2.53
N PHE A 388 -1.17 -19.90 1.50
CA PHE A 388 0.10 -19.17 1.38
C PHE A 388 -0.12 -17.68 1.20
N ILE A 389 0.68 -16.86 1.88
CA ILE A 389 0.70 -15.42 1.71
C ILE A 389 2.11 -15.01 1.31
N VAL A 390 2.25 -14.43 0.14
CA VAL A 390 3.49 -13.85 -0.37
C VAL A 390 3.35 -12.36 -0.27
N GLY A 391 4.33 -11.65 0.29
CA GLY A 391 4.29 -10.22 0.51
C GLY A 391 5.58 -9.50 0.13
N LYS A 392 5.49 -8.17 0.02
CA LYS A 392 6.66 -7.30 0.06
C LYS A 392 6.76 -6.63 1.42
N ALA A 393 7.96 -6.36 1.88
CA ALA A 393 8.17 -5.68 3.15
C ALA A 393 9.46 -4.87 3.18
N GLY A 394 9.52 -3.90 4.10
CA GLY A 394 10.78 -3.24 4.45
C GLY A 394 11.58 -4.15 5.39
N THR A 395 12.83 -4.46 5.06
CA THR A 395 13.68 -5.30 5.91
C THR A 395 14.28 -4.52 7.08
N LEU A 396 14.32 -5.13 8.26
CA LEU A 396 15.01 -4.60 9.44
C LEU A 396 16.28 -5.40 9.78
N ALA A 397 16.36 -6.65 9.33
CA ALA A 397 17.44 -7.57 9.70
C ALA A 397 18.41 -7.89 8.55
N GLY A 398 18.06 -7.56 7.30
CA GLY A 398 18.87 -7.86 6.12
C GLY A 398 18.96 -6.73 5.11
N SER A 399 19.14 -7.11 3.86
CA SER A 399 19.31 -6.24 2.71
C SER A 399 18.14 -6.31 1.73
N ARG A 400 18.04 -5.30 0.86
CA ARG A 400 17.06 -5.29 -0.22
C ARG A 400 17.27 -6.51 -1.12
N GLY A 401 16.20 -7.25 -1.39
CA GLY A 401 16.23 -8.51 -2.15
C GLY A 401 16.21 -9.77 -1.28
N ASP A 402 16.54 -9.68 0.00
CA ASP A 402 16.48 -10.83 0.91
C ASP A 402 15.03 -11.30 1.16
N ILE A 403 14.90 -12.55 1.60
CA ILE A 403 13.63 -13.18 1.92
C ILE A 403 13.48 -13.28 3.44
N MET A 404 12.31 -12.92 3.95
CA MET A 404 11.97 -12.97 5.37
C MET A 404 10.84 -13.97 5.61
N LEU A 405 11.09 -14.92 6.49
CA LEU A 405 10.14 -15.96 6.91
C LEU A 405 9.74 -15.73 8.38
N PRO A 406 8.63 -15.00 8.65
CA PRO A 406 8.19 -14.74 10.02
C PRO A 406 7.82 -16.01 10.76
N SER A 407 8.16 -16.04 12.05
CA SER A 407 7.60 -17.01 13.00
C SER A 407 6.26 -16.54 13.56
N PHE A 408 6.07 -15.24 13.73
CA PHE A 408 4.84 -14.61 14.23
C PHE A 408 4.77 -13.14 13.78
N PHE A 409 3.68 -12.45 14.10
CA PHE A 409 3.50 -11.02 13.86
C PHE A 409 3.36 -10.25 15.16
N VAL A 410 3.80 -9.00 15.17
CA VAL A 410 3.59 -8.06 16.26
C VAL A 410 2.95 -6.80 15.72
N LYS A 411 1.90 -6.31 16.39
CA LYS A 411 1.28 -5.04 16.03
C LYS A 411 2.05 -3.86 16.65
N GLN A 412 2.42 -2.87 15.84
CA GLN A 412 3.33 -1.78 16.27
C GLN A 412 2.85 -0.96 17.47
N GLY A 413 1.56 -0.60 17.50
CA GLY A 413 0.96 0.18 18.58
C GLY A 413 0.78 -0.65 19.85
N SER A 414 -0.22 -1.55 19.81
CA SER A 414 -0.66 -2.34 20.98
C SER A 414 0.32 -3.44 21.42
N GLY A 415 1.27 -3.85 20.58
CA GLY A 415 2.19 -4.96 20.88
C GLY A 415 1.52 -6.34 20.88
N GLU A 416 0.29 -6.46 20.39
CA GLU A 416 -0.42 -7.74 20.26
C GLU A 416 0.37 -8.69 19.35
N VAL A 417 0.43 -9.96 19.75
CA VAL A 417 1.19 -11.02 19.07
C VAL A 417 0.25 -12.00 18.37
N TYR A 418 0.56 -12.35 17.12
CA TYR A 418 -0.22 -13.27 16.31
C TYR A 418 0.67 -14.35 15.71
N ASP A 419 0.44 -15.60 16.10
CA ASP A 419 1.14 -16.76 15.53
C ASP A 419 0.44 -17.24 14.25
N ILE A 420 1.21 -17.88 13.37
CA ILE A 420 0.69 -18.51 12.16
C ILE A 420 1.21 -19.93 11.91
N GLY A 421 2.19 -20.41 12.68
CA GLY A 421 2.77 -21.74 12.46
C GLY A 421 3.34 -21.89 11.05
N ASN A 422 4.11 -20.89 10.58
CA ASN A 422 4.63 -20.82 9.22
C ASN A 422 5.28 -22.13 8.81
N CYS A 423 4.89 -22.71 7.67
CA CYS A 423 5.42 -23.99 7.17
C CYS A 423 6.63 -23.82 6.24
N LEU A 424 6.92 -22.62 5.74
CA LEU A 424 8.06 -22.36 4.86
C LEU A 424 9.37 -22.36 5.65
N ARG A 425 10.41 -22.97 5.10
CA ARG A 425 11.73 -23.09 5.73
C ARG A 425 12.82 -22.62 4.77
N PRO A 426 14.00 -22.21 5.27
CA PRO A 426 15.12 -21.81 4.42
C PRO A 426 15.48 -22.83 3.34
N GLU A 427 15.33 -24.13 3.63
CA GLU A 427 15.64 -25.21 2.68
C GLU A 427 14.71 -25.22 1.45
N ASP A 428 13.48 -24.68 1.57
CA ASP A 428 12.54 -24.58 0.44
C ASP A 428 13.08 -23.64 -0.67
N PHE A 429 14.01 -22.76 -0.31
CA PHE A 429 14.63 -21.75 -1.17
C PHE A 429 16.00 -22.15 -1.72
N ALA A 430 16.51 -23.34 -1.35
CA ALA A 430 17.80 -23.80 -1.81
C ALA A 430 17.86 -23.85 -3.35
N GLY A 431 18.90 -23.21 -3.90
CA GLY A 431 19.15 -23.13 -5.34
C GLY A 431 18.16 -22.27 -6.14
N LEU A 432 17.41 -21.36 -5.50
CA LEU A 432 16.44 -20.49 -6.18
C LEU A 432 16.97 -19.09 -6.53
N GLY A 433 18.12 -18.69 -6.01
CA GLY A 433 18.80 -17.44 -6.33
C GLY A 433 19.87 -17.06 -5.30
N ASP A 434 20.44 -15.88 -5.46
CA ASP A 434 21.48 -15.33 -4.57
C ASP A 434 20.88 -14.27 -3.63
N PHE A 435 20.31 -14.74 -2.52
CA PHE A 435 19.70 -13.91 -1.48
C PHE A 435 19.79 -14.62 -0.13
N GLU A 436 19.78 -13.86 0.97
CA GLU A 436 19.65 -14.46 2.29
C GLU A 436 18.19 -14.79 2.61
N VAL A 437 17.98 -15.91 3.31
CA VAL A 437 16.68 -16.27 3.88
C VAL A 437 16.75 -16.10 5.39
N ILE A 438 16.11 -15.03 5.87
CA ILE A 438 16.13 -14.60 7.27
C ILE A 438 14.90 -15.14 7.98
N THR A 439 15.09 -15.72 9.16
CA THR A 439 14.01 -16.33 9.94
C THR A 439 14.25 -16.15 11.46
N GLY A 440 13.36 -16.71 12.28
CA GLY A 440 13.50 -16.77 13.74
C GLY A 440 12.98 -15.54 14.48
N GLY A 441 12.28 -14.64 13.80
CA GLY A 441 11.76 -13.40 14.37
C GLY A 441 10.38 -13.01 13.82
N PRO A 442 9.76 -11.95 14.38
CA PRO A 442 8.49 -11.47 13.90
C PRO A 442 8.59 -10.55 12.69
N MET A 443 7.48 -10.42 11.97
CA MET A 443 7.20 -9.24 11.16
C MET A 443 6.38 -8.22 11.97
N LEU A 444 6.71 -6.94 11.82
CA LEU A 444 5.97 -5.84 12.44
C LEU A 444 4.84 -5.41 11.49
N THR A 445 3.58 -5.54 11.93
CA THR A 445 2.43 -5.05 11.17
C THR A 445 2.08 -3.62 11.59
N VAL A 446 2.01 -2.72 10.61
CA VAL A 446 1.67 -1.30 10.79
C VAL A 446 0.42 -0.92 10.02
N ALA A 447 -0.33 0.08 10.49
CA ALA A 447 -1.51 0.57 9.77
C ALA A 447 -1.19 1.40 8.52
N GLY A 448 0.03 1.94 8.44
CA GLY A 448 0.47 2.82 7.37
C GLY A 448 1.93 3.25 7.52
N THR A 449 2.47 3.88 6.49
CA THR A 449 3.89 4.30 6.45
C THR A 449 4.12 5.66 7.11
N PHE A 450 3.09 6.51 7.21
CA PHE A 450 3.19 7.87 7.75
C PHE A 450 3.72 7.93 9.18
N LEU A 451 3.39 6.94 10.01
CA LEU A 451 3.75 6.89 11.43
C LEU A 451 5.01 6.06 11.69
N GLN A 452 5.69 5.58 10.63
CA GLN A 452 6.93 4.84 10.80
C GLN A 452 8.02 5.73 11.42
N ASN A 453 8.72 5.19 12.40
CA ASN A 453 9.69 5.91 13.21
C ASN A 453 10.94 5.02 13.38
N ALA A 454 12.12 5.55 13.06
CA ALA A 454 13.38 4.82 13.12
C ALA A 454 13.71 4.29 14.53
N GLU A 455 13.49 5.07 15.59
CA GLU A 455 13.67 4.61 16.98
C GLU A 455 12.71 3.47 17.36
N VAL A 456 11.47 3.51 16.85
CA VAL A 456 10.49 2.43 17.08
C VAL A 456 10.89 1.17 16.32
N LEU A 457 11.28 1.30 15.05
CA LEU A 457 11.77 0.18 14.24
C LEU A 457 13.03 -0.42 14.86
N GLU A 458 13.98 0.41 15.32
CA GLU A 458 15.18 -0.03 16.02
C GLU A 458 14.85 -0.79 17.31
N TYR A 459 13.85 -0.32 18.08
CA TYR A 459 13.39 -1.03 19.26
C TYR A 459 12.89 -2.44 18.92
N PHE A 460 12.07 -2.60 17.87
CA PHE A 460 11.58 -3.91 17.44
C PHE A 460 12.71 -4.79 16.88
N ARG A 461 13.61 -4.22 16.08
CA ARG A 461 14.81 -4.93 15.61
C ARG A 461 15.66 -5.44 16.77
N ALA A 462 16.02 -4.56 17.71
CA ALA A 462 16.94 -4.89 18.79
C ALA A 462 16.33 -5.84 19.83
N ARG A 463 15.07 -5.60 20.23
CA ARG A 463 14.41 -6.29 21.36
C ARG A 463 13.54 -7.47 20.97
N TRP A 464 12.93 -7.43 19.79
CA TRP A 464 12.06 -8.50 19.29
C TRP A 464 12.74 -9.33 18.20
N LYS A 465 13.92 -8.91 17.72
CA LYS A 465 14.57 -9.50 16.55
C LYS A 465 13.65 -9.49 15.33
N ALA A 466 12.87 -8.40 15.19
CA ALA A 466 11.95 -8.24 14.09
C ALA A 466 12.71 -8.30 12.75
N LEU A 467 12.19 -9.12 11.82
CA LEU A 467 12.77 -9.35 10.51
C LEU A 467 12.54 -8.15 9.58
N GLY A 468 11.34 -7.57 9.68
CA GLY A 468 10.87 -6.54 8.77
C GLY A 468 9.58 -5.86 9.24
N VAL A 469 9.08 -4.96 8.40
CA VAL A 469 7.84 -4.19 8.59
C VAL A 469 6.94 -4.28 7.35
N GLU A 470 5.65 -4.51 7.58
CA GLU A 470 4.64 -4.78 6.56
C GLU A 470 3.25 -4.33 7.03
N MET A 471 2.19 -4.49 6.22
CA MET A 471 0.87 -3.91 6.49
C MET A 471 -0.30 -4.91 6.44
N GLU A 472 -0.05 -6.21 6.23
CA GLU A 472 -1.08 -7.16 5.81
C GLU A 472 -1.11 -8.49 6.62
N GLY A 473 -0.04 -8.82 7.35
CA GLY A 473 0.20 -10.13 7.92
C GLY A 473 -0.79 -10.51 9.01
N ILE A 474 -1.06 -9.60 9.96
CA ILE A 474 -2.04 -9.83 11.02
C ILE A 474 -3.46 -10.11 10.48
N PRO A 475 -4.03 -9.32 9.55
CA PRO A 475 -5.29 -9.65 8.91
C PRO A 475 -5.38 -11.09 8.39
N TYR A 476 -4.38 -11.56 7.65
CA TYR A 476 -4.35 -12.94 7.13
C TYR A 476 -4.19 -13.99 8.24
N ALA A 477 -3.27 -13.78 9.19
CA ALA A 477 -3.07 -14.67 10.33
C ALA A 477 -4.35 -14.84 11.15
N LYS A 478 -5.08 -13.73 11.37
CA LYS A 478 -6.39 -13.75 12.05
C LYS A 478 -7.43 -14.56 11.28
N ALA A 479 -7.54 -14.38 9.96
CA ALA A 479 -8.51 -15.11 9.15
C ALA A 479 -8.28 -16.62 9.23
N VAL A 480 -7.03 -17.06 9.01
CA VAL A 480 -6.63 -18.47 9.10
C VAL A 480 -6.92 -19.02 10.50
N ARG A 481 -6.44 -18.35 11.56
CA ARG A 481 -6.59 -18.84 12.93
C ARG A 481 -8.05 -18.92 13.36
N GLN A 482 -8.87 -17.92 13.00
CA GLN A 482 -10.31 -17.94 13.30
C GLN A 482 -11.03 -19.05 12.55
N ALA A 483 -10.68 -19.33 11.29
CA ALA A 483 -11.30 -20.43 10.55
C ALA A 483 -10.96 -21.80 11.17
N VAL A 484 -9.72 -22.01 11.62
CA VAL A 484 -9.33 -23.23 12.35
C VAL A 484 -10.14 -23.37 13.63
N LEU A 485 -10.19 -22.31 14.46
CA LEU A 485 -10.92 -22.34 15.74
C LEU A 485 -12.43 -22.56 15.58
N ARG A 486 -13.00 -22.15 14.45
CA ARG A 486 -14.43 -22.36 14.12
C ARG A 486 -14.71 -23.69 13.42
N GLY A 487 -13.69 -24.54 13.22
CA GLY A 487 -13.82 -25.81 12.51
C GLY A 487 -14.11 -25.67 11.01
N ARG A 488 -13.84 -24.49 10.43
CA ARG A 488 -14.01 -24.21 8.99
C ARG A 488 -12.77 -24.57 8.18
N LEU A 489 -11.60 -24.51 8.81
CA LEU A 489 -10.34 -24.94 8.24
C LEU A 489 -9.76 -26.06 9.12
N ALA A 490 -9.23 -27.13 8.53
CA ALA A 490 -8.63 -28.22 9.31
C ALA A 490 -7.33 -27.77 10.00
N GLU A 491 -7.06 -28.27 11.20
CA GLU A 491 -5.89 -27.90 12.00
C GLU A 491 -4.54 -28.26 11.33
N GLY A 492 -4.54 -29.29 10.47
CA GLY A 492 -3.36 -29.73 9.71
C GLY A 492 -3.12 -28.98 8.40
N VAL A 493 -3.92 -27.96 8.06
CA VAL A 493 -3.71 -27.17 6.83
C VAL A 493 -2.37 -26.46 6.89
N GLN A 494 -1.53 -26.67 5.88
CA GLN A 494 -0.23 -26.01 5.80
C GLN A 494 -0.43 -24.51 5.56
N THR A 495 0.08 -23.68 6.46
CA THR A 495 0.05 -22.22 6.31
C THR A 495 1.46 -21.67 6.17
N GLY A 496 1.75 -20.95 5.10
CA GLY A 496 3.08 -20.38 4.85
C GLY A 496 3.03 -18.89 4.55
N ILE A 497 3.96 -18.11 5.11
CA ILE A 497 4.12 -16.70 4.76
C ILE A 497 5.58 -16.39 4.45
N ALA A 498 5.82 -15.66 3.38
CA ALA A 498 7.14 -15.16 3.02
C ALA A 498 7.05 -13.74 2.48
N TYR A 499 8.02 -12.91 2.87
CA TYR A 499 8.17 -11.56 2.36
C TYR A 499 9.50 -11.44 1.61
N TYR A 500 9.50 -10.73 0.49
CA TYR A 500 10.73 -10.26 -0.13
C TYR A 500 11.00 -8.80 0.23
N ALA A 501 12.26 -8.47 0.51
CA ALA A 501 12.69 -7.15 0.99
C ALA A 501 12.68 -6.11 -0.14
N SER A 502 11.71 -5.19 -0.13
CA SER A 502 11.58 -4.13 -1.15
C SER A 502 12.45 -2.91 -0.90
N ASP A 503 12.77 -2.66 0.37
CA ASP A 503 13.44 -1.49 0.91
C ASP A 503 14.01 -1.81 2.30
N ALA A 504 14.88 -0.93 2.83
CA ALA A 504 15.52 -1.07 4.13
C ALA A 504 15.35 0.24 4.93
N PRO A 505 14.23 0.41 5.68
CA PRO A 505 13.85 1.69 6.27
C PRO A 505 14.84 2.24 7.31
N LEU A 506 15.68 1.41 7.93
CA LEU A 506 16.72 1.84 8.87
C LEU A 506 18.04 2.26 8.17
N SER A 507 18.22 1.89 6.91
CA SER A 507 19.44 2.17 6.13
C SER A 507 19.32 3.41 5.24
N GLY A 508 18.14 4.06 5.21
CA GLY A 508 17.87 5.23 4.37
C GLY A 508 17.31 4.89 2.98
N ASP A 509 17.14 3.62 2.65
CA ASP A 509 16.44 3.18 1.44
C ASP A 509 14.95 3.52 1.56
N LEU A 510 14.47 4.47 0.76
CA LEU A 510 13.09 4.92 0.80
C LEU A 510 12.16 3.98 0.02
N LEU A 511 10.98 3.72 0.59
CA LEU A 511 9.82 3.03 -0.03
C LEU A 511 9.41 3.59 -1.41
N SER A 512 9.85 4.81 -1.76
CA SER A 512 9.54 5.47 -3.04
C SER A 512 10.39 5.00 -4.21
N GLU A 513 11.48 4.26 -3.99
CA GLU A 513 12.32 3.76 -5.08
C GLU A 513 11.80 2.43 -5.63
N PRO A 514 11.51 2.31 -6.94
CA PRO A 514 11.14 1.04 -7.55
C PRO A 514 12.22 -0.01 -7.32
N MET A 515 11.84 -1.26 -7.02
CA MET A 515 12.80 -2.38 -6.90
C MET A 515 13.58 -2.66 -8.19
N GLY A 516 13.03 -2.25 -9.34
CA GLY A 516 13.65 -2.50 -10.64
C GLY A 516 13.88 -3.99 -10.88
N GLU A 517 14.95 -4.32 -11.61
CA GLU A 517 15.31 -5.71 -11.94
C GLU A 517 15.73 -6.52 -10.69
N ARG A 518 16.28 -5.87 -9.66
CA ARG A 518 16.69 -6.50 -8.39
C ARG A 518 15.53 -7.13 -7.61
N GLY A 519 14.30 -6.72 -7.88
CA GLY A 519 13.12 -7.31 -7.24
C GLY A 519 12.53 -8.50 -7.96
N VAL A 520 13.00 -8.83 -9.17
CA VAL A 520 12.40 -9.92 -9.95
C VAL A 520 12.75 -11.26 -9.31
N GLU A 521 14.03 -11.57 -9.15
CA GLU A 521 14.48 -12.88 -8.65
C GLU A 521 13.86 -13.27 -7.29
N PRO A 522 13.86 -12.42 -6.24
CA PRO A 522 13.26 -12.79 -4.95
C PRO A 522 11.77 -13.10 -5.03
N VAL A 523 11.01 -12.38 -5.84
CA VAL A 523 9.56 -12.60 -6.02
C VAL A 523 9.30 -13.98 -6.61
N TYR A 524 10.08 -14.38 -7.62
CA TYR A 524 9.95 -15.70 -8.24
C TYR A 524 10.47 -16.81 -7.33
N ALA A 525 11.55 -16.58 -6.58
CA ALA A 525 12.04 -17.54 -5.60
C ALA A 525 10.98 -17.87 -4.52
N VAL A 526 10.31 -16.86 -3.97
CA VAL A 526 9.18 -17.07 -3.03
C VAL A 526 8.05 -17.85 -3.69
N THR A 527 7.71 -17.51 -4.93
CA THR A 527 6.64 -18.22 -5.66
C THR A 527 7.00 -19.70 -5.89
N LEU A 528 8.23 -19.99 -6.31
CA LEU A 528 8.71 -21.34 -6.54
C LEU A 528 8.72 -22.16 -5.25
N ALA A 529 9.18 -21.59 -4.13
CA ALA A 529 9.15 -22.25 -2.83
C ALA A 529 7.71 -22.58 -2.39
N VAL A 530 6.78 -21.64 -2.57
CA VAL A 530 5.35 -21.81 -2.27
C VAL A 530 4.73 -22.93 -3.13
N VAL A 531 4.97 -22.94 -4.44
CA VAL A 531 4.45 -23.97 -5.34
C VAL A 531 5.08 -25.34 -5.04
N ARG A 532 6.40 -25.42 -4.79
CA ARG A 532 7.05 -26.67 -4.34
C ARG A 532 6.37 -27.26 -3.10
N ARG A 533 5.99 -26.42 -2.13
CA ARG A 533 5.27 -26.88 -0.94
C ARG A 533 3.87 -27.38 -1.25
N MET A 534 3.11 -26.70 -2.10
CA MET A 534 1.80 -27.20 -2.57
C MET A 534 1.93 -28.59 -3.20
N LEU A 535 2.92 -28.78 -4.07
CA LEU A 535 3.20 -30.05 -4.72
C LEU A 535 3.66 -31.14 -3.72
N ALA A 536 4.20 -30.77 -2.56
CA ALA A 536 4.56 -31.72 -1.52
C ALA A 536 3.36 -32.18 -0.66
N VAL A 537 2.23 -31.45 -0.69
CA VAL A 537 1.02 -31.83 0.03
C VAL A 537 0.41 -33.08 -0.63
N ARG A 538 0.14 -34.11 0.16
CA ARG A 538 -0.50 -35.33 -0.36
C ARG A 538 -1.96 -35.02 -0.73
N PRO A 539 -2.45 -35.49 -1.89
CA PRO A 539 -3.89 -35.59 -2.12
C PRO A 539 -4.43 -36.54 -1.04
N GLY A 540 -5.34 -36.02 -0.21
CA GLY A 540 -5.89 -36.74 0.95
C GLY A 540 -6.78 -37.91 0.56
#